data_AF-A0A2T4JN99-F1
#
_entry.id   AF-A0A2T4JN99-F1
#
_cell.length_a   1.000
_cell.length_b   1.000
_cell.length_c   1.000
_cell.angle_alpha   90.00
_cell.angle_beta   90.00
_cell.angle_gamma   90.00
#
_symmetry.space_group_name_H-M   'P 1'
#
loop_
_entity.id
_entity.type
_entity.pdbx_description
1 polymer ?
#
loop_
_entity_poly.entity_id
_entity_poly.type
_entity_poly.pdbx_seq_one_letter_code
_entity_poly.pdbx_strand_id
1 'polypeptide(L)'
;MDGGTEAIRQRVEAVRNLGSAIAHCDRRDAVLILAAALDDLSGGAPAPAFVDAQGEAAIWAEAASSVELEACFRACLPKLEAGPLIRNAKKRLFMALWDSFSEGDRAAFLKRVCRK
;
A
#
# COMPACT_ATOMS: atom_id res chain seq x y z
N MET A 1 -36.52 -4.01 -21.26
CA MET A 1 -35.22 -3.61 -21.85
C MET A 1 -35.05 -2.12 -21.61
N ASP A 2 -34.54 -1.71 -20.45
CA ASP A 2 -34.34 -0.27 -20.14
C ASP A 2 -33.25 -0.02 -19.07
N GLY A 3 -32.98 -0.99 -18.17
CA GLY A 3 -31.98 -0.84 -17.12
C GLY A 3 -30.52 -0.70 -17.57
N GLY A 4 -30.16 -1.21 -18.75
CA GLY A 4 -28.79 -1.11 -19.27
C GLY A 4 -28.43 0.30 -19.75
N THR A 5 -29.39 0.98 -20.40
CA THR A 5 -29.22 2.35 -20.89
C THR A 5 -29.13 3.35 -19.73
N GLU A 6 -29.92 3.13 -18.69
CA GLU A 6 -29.92 3.94 -17.47
C GLU A 6 -28.61 3.77 -16.68
N ALA A 7 -28.11 2.54 -16.52
CA ALA A 7 -26.81 2.30 -15.87
C ALA A 7 -25.64 2.95 -16.62
N ILE A 8 -25.66 2.93 -17.95
CA ILE A 8 -24.64 3.61 -18.77
C ILE A 8 -24.70 5.13 -18.56
N ARG A 9 -25.91 5.69 -18.54
CA ARG A 9 -26.14 7.13 -18.30
C ARG A 9 -25.59 7.57 -16.95
N GLN A 10 -25.95 6.85 -15.88
CA GLN A 10 -25.48 7.12 -14.51
C GLN A 10 -23.96 7.05 -14.40
N ARG A 11 -23.33 6.06 -15.04
CA ARG A 11 -21.86 5.94 -15.08
C ARG A 11 -21.21 7.15 -15.74
N VAL A 12 -21.74 7.62 -16.87
CA VAL A 12 -21.20 8.79 -17.58
C VAL A 12 -21.35 10.07 -16.76
N GLU A 13 -22.48 10.23 -16.08
CA GLU A 13 -22.73 11.37 -15.19
C GLU A 13 -21.77 11.39 -14.00
N ALA A 14 -21.55 10.24 -13.35
CA ALA A 14 -20.60 10.10 -12.26
C ALA A 14 -19.17 10.49 -12.68
N VAL A 15 -18.71 10.07 -13.86
CA VAL A 15 -17.39 10.43 -14.40
C VAL A 15 -17.27 11.93 -14.63
N ARG A 16 -18.31 12.57 -15.17
CA ARG A 16 -18.33 14.03 -15.38
C ARG A 16 -18.29 14.79 -14.06
N ASN A 17 -19.07 14.36 -13.07
CA ASN A 17 -19.11 14.98 -11.76
C ASN A 17 -17.76 14.88 -11.04
N LEU A 18 -17.12 13.71 -11.10
CA LEU A 18 -15.79 13.51 -10.55
C LEU A 18 -14.75 14.40 -11.25
N GLY A 19 -14.76 14.45 -12.59
CA GLY A 19 -13.85 15.31 -13.36
C GLY A 19 -14.01 16.80 -13.01
N SER A 20 -15.26 17.25 -12.84
CA SER A 20 -15.56 18.61 -12.40
C SER A 20 -15.06 18.87 -10.97
N ALA A 21 -15.30 17.95 -10.03
CA ALA A 21 -14.86 18.09 -8.65
C ALA A 21 -13.33 18.21 -8.54
N ILE A 22 -12.59 17.36 -9.28
CA ILE A 22 -11.13 17.41 -9.33
C ILE A 22 -10.63 18.76 -9.85
N ALA A 23 -11.27 19.31 -10.89
CA ALA A 23 -10.88 20.59 -11.49
C ALA A 23 -11.07 21.79 -10.55
N HIS A 24 -11.96 21.68 -9.55
CA HIS A 24 -12.23 22.76 -8.58
C HIS A 24 -11.43 22.63 -7.27
N CYS A 25 -10.71 21.53 -7.07
CA CYS A 25 -9.87 21.34 -5.88
C CYS A 25 -8.55 22.11 -5.99
N ASP A 26 -7.96 22.46 -4.83
CA ASP A 26 -6.54 22.76 -4.79
C ASP A 26 -5.74 21.55 -5.29
N ARG A 27 -4.67 21.82 -6.03
CA ARG A 27 -3.84 20.77 -6.65
C ARG A 27 -3.31 19.76 -5.64
N ARG A 28 -2.93 20.19 -4.42
CA ARG A 28 -2.36 19.30 -3.39
C ARG A 28 -3.43 18.38 -2.82
N ASP A 29 -4.61 18.93 -2.55
CA ASP A 29 -5.74 18.19 -2.00
C ASP A 29 -6.29 17.17 -3.01
N ALA A 30 -6.38 17.56 -4.29
CA ALA A 30 -6.77 16.67 -5.38
C ALA A 30 -5.84 15.46 -5.49
N VAL A 31 -4.53 15.68 -5.45
CA VAL A 31 -3.53 14.61 -5.52
C VAL A 31 -3.64 13.66 -4.34
N LEU A 32 -3.82 14.18 -3.11
CA LEU A 32 -3.93 13.36 -1.91
C LEU A 32 -5.17 12.45 -1.94
N ILE A 33 -6.33 13.04 -2.26
CA ILE A 33 -7.62 12.33 -2.27
C ILE A 33 -7.67 11.29 -3.40
N LEU A 34 -7.18 11.63 -4.60
CA LEU A 34 -7.14 10.69 -5.71
C LEU A 34 -6.16 9.55 -5.48
N ALA A 35 -5.05 9.79 -4.80
CA ALA A 35 -4.14 8.72 -4.42
C ALA A 35 -4.81 7.75 -3.41
N ALA A 36 -5.51 8.28 -2.41
CA ALA A 36 -6.24 7.44 -1.44
C ALA A 36 -7.35 6.63 -2.12
N ALA A 37 -8.15 7.27 -2.98
CA ALA A 37 -9.19 6.58 -3.74
C ALA A 37 -8.61 5.54 -4.71
N LEU A 38 -7.45 5.81 -5.32
CA LEU A 38 -6.79 4.85 -6.19
C LEU A 38 -6.24 3.66 -5.40
N ASP A 39 -5.69 3.88 -4.21
CA ASP A 39 -5.27 2.79 -3.30
C ASP A 39 -6.47 1.91 -2.92
N ASP A 40 -7.61 2.52 -2.57
CA ASP A 40 -8.85 1.81 -2.24
C ASP A 40 -9.40 1.01 -3.45
N LEU A 41 -9.40 1.62 -4.65
CA LEU A 41 -9.89 1.00 -5.89
C LEU A 41 -8.93 -0.02 -6.51
N SER A 42 -7.62 0.11 -6.25
CA SER A 42 -6.59 -0.82 -6.72
C SER A 42 -6.47 -2.06 -5.83
N GLY A 43 -7.17 -2.09 -4.68
CA GLY A 43 -7.51 -3.31 -3.99
C GLY A 43 -8.40 -4.18 -4.89
N GLY A 44 -7.77 -5.08 -5.65
CA GLY A 44 -8.45 -5.92 -6.63
C GLY A 44 -9.61 -6.76 -6.04
N ALA A 45 -10.50 -7.22 -6.93
CA ALA A 45 -11.64 -8.11 -6.64
C ALA A 45 -11.29 -9.23 -5.63
N PRO A 46 -12.25 -9.70 -4.80
CA PRO A 46 -11.90 -10.31 -3.54
C PRO A 46 -11.22 -11.67 -3.73
N ALA A 47 -9.90 -11.73 -3.47
CA ALA A 47 -9.46 -12.67 -2.44
C ALA A 47 -10.28 -12.32 -1.18
N PRO A 48 -10.75 -13.29 -0.36
CA PRO A 48 -11.57 -12.97 0.81
C PRO A 48 -10.94 -11.77 1.51
N ALA A 49 -11.68 -10.65 1.54
CA ALA A 49 -11.15 -9.41 2.08
C ALA A 49 -10.62 -9.77 3.46
N PHE A 50 -9.32 -9.55 3.69
CA PHE A 50 -8.78 -9.81 5.00
C PHE A 50 -9.57 -8.94 5.98
N VAL A 51 -10.41 -9.58 6.79
CA VAL A 51 -11.22 -8.89 7.81
C VAL A 51 -10.28 -8.17 8.78
N ASP A 52 -9.12 -8.79 9.02
CA ASP A 52 -7.94 -8.18 9.61
C ASP A 52 -6.68 -8.62 8.84
N ALA A 53 -6.18 -7.76 7.96
CA ALA A 53 -4.97 -8.04 7.17
C ALA A 53 -3.72 -8.27 8.04
N GLN A 54 -3.66 -7.69 9.25
CA GLN A 54 -2.54 -7.93 10.15
C GLN A 54 -2.66 -9.29 10.83
N GLY A 55 -3.84 -9.63 11.33
CA GLY A 55 -4.12 -10.93 11.93
C GLY A 55 -3.89 -12.09 10.98
N GLU A 56 -4.37 -11.98 9.75
CA GLU A 56 -4.21 -13.02 8.71
C GLU A 56 -2.74 -13.18 8.29
N ALA A 57 -2.01 -12.07 8.17
CA ALA A 57 -0.57 -12.11 7.92
C ALA A 57 0.21 -12.73 9.09
N ALA A 58 -0.19 -12.46 10.34
CA ALA A 58 0.44 -13.03 11.52
C ALA A 58 0.24 -14.56 11.61
N ILE A 59 -0.98 -15.04 11.34
CA ILE A 59 -1.29 -16.47 11.32
C ILE A 59 -0.46 -17.19 10.25
N TRP A 60 -0.37 -16.61 9.04
CA TRP A 60 0.46 -17.19 7.99
C TRP A 60 1.95 -17.19 8.38
N ALA A 61 2.45 -16.09 8.93
CA ALA A 61 3.86 -15.94 9.32
C ALA A 61 4.28 -16.92 10.42
N GLU A 62 3.36 -17.31 11.31
CA GLU A 62 3.62 -18.31 12.36
C GLU A 62 3.84 -19.72 11.78
N ALA A 63 3.16 -20.05 10.67
CA ALA A 63 3.29 -21.33 10.00
C ALA A 63 4.39 -21.36 8.92
N ALA A 64 4.84 -20.19 8.44
CA ALA A 64 5.81 -20.07 7.36
C ALA A 64 7.24 -20.41 7.81
N SER A 65 8.00 -21.04 6.91
CA SER A 65 9.44 -21.23 7.09
C SER A 65 10.21 -19.92 6.92
N SER A 66 11.44 -19.87 7.43
CA SER A 66 12.31 -18.69 7.27
C SER A 66 12.57 -18.32 5.81
N VAL A 67 12.64 -19.32 4.91
CA VAL A 67 12.85 -19.10 3.46
C VAL A 67 11.60 -18.48 2.81
N GLU A 68 10.41 -18.92 3.20
CA GLU A 68 9.14 -18.36 2.70
C GLU A 68 8.94 -16.92 3.19
N LEU A 69 9.26 -16.65 4.46
CA LEU A 69 9.24 -15.30 5.02
C LEU A 69 10.19 -14.36 4.24
N GLU A 70 11.42 -14.79 3.97
CA GLU A 70 12.37 -14.01 3.18
C GLU A 70 11.86 -13.75 1.75
N ALA A 71 11.35 -14.80 1.08
CA ALA A 71 10.85 -14.71 -0.28
C ALA A 71 9.67 -13.73 -0.39
N CYS A 72 8.69 -13.83 0.52
CA CYS A 72 7.56 -12.92 0.57
C CYS A 72 8.01 -11.48 0.85
N PHE A 73 8.87 -11.27 1.84
CA PHE A 73 9.38 -9.94 2.17
C PHE A 73 10.09 -9.28 0.98
N ARG A 74 10.95 -10.03 0.28
CA ARG A 74 11.65 -9.56 -0.93
C ARG A 74 10.69 -9.25 -2.08
N ALA A 75 9.66 -10.06 -2.28
CA ALA A 75 8.66 -9.82 -3.34
C ALA A 75 7.84 -8.54 -3.11
N CYS A 76 7.65 -8.13 -1.86
CA CYS A 76 6.94 -6.90 -1.52
C CYS A 76 7.77 -5.63 -1.78
N LEU A 77 9.10 -5.67 -1.68
CA LEU A 77 9.95 -4.47 -1.75
C LEU A 77 9.74 -3.61 -3.02
N PRO A 78 9.69 -4.16 -4.26
CA PRO A 78 9.47 -3.35 -5.46
C PRO A 78 8.10 -2.67 -5.48
N LYS A 79 7.07 -3.30 -4.90
CA LYS A 79 5.73 -2.71 -4.77
C LYS A 79 5.72 -1.54 -3.81
N LEU A 80 6.57 -1.58 -2.77
CA LEU A 80 6.72 -0.44 -1.89
C LEU A 80 7.38 0.74 -2.64
N GLU A 81 8.28 0.50 -3.59
CA GLU A 81 9.01 1.53 -4.36
C GLU A 81 8.15 2.40 -5.27
N ALA A 82 7.06 1.88 -5.81
CA ALA A 82 6.31 2.53 -6.90
C ALA A 82 5.20 3.52 -6.47
N GLY A 83 4.93 3.73 -5.18
CA GLY A 83 3.74 4.48 -4.71
C GLY A 83 4.03 5.69 -3.79
N PRO A 84 3.38 6.86 -4.00
CA PRO A 84 3.54 8.04 -3.13
C PRO A 84 2.99 7.83 -1.70
N LEU A 85 2.05 6.90 -1.51
CA LEU A 85 1.40 6.60 -0.21
C LEU A 85 2.18 5.59 0.67
N ILE A 86 3.24 4.98 0.15
CA ILE A 86 3.97 3.90 0.84
C ILE A 86 5.22 4.40 1.59
N ARG A 87 5.60 5.68 1.44
CA ARG A 87 6.82 6.21 2.09
C ARG A 87 6.81 6.03 3.61
N ASN A 88 5.67 6.26 4.26
CA ASN A 88 5.54 6.05 5.70
C ASN A 88 5.46 4.57 6.08
N ALA A 89 4.83 3.73 5.25
CA ALA A 89 4.80 2.29 5.45
C ALA A 89 6.21 1.68 5.36
N LYS A 90 7.03 2.11 4.40
CA LYS A 90 8.45 1.72 4.31
C LYS A 90 9.23 2.08 5.55
N LYS A 91 9.06 3.31 6.07
CA LYS A 91 9.73 3.73 7.30
C LYS A 91 9.33 2.85 8.47
N ARG A 92 8.04 2.54 8.63
CA ARG A 92 7.57 1.63 9.68
C ARG A 92 8.15 0.23 9.54
N LEU A 93 8.16 -0.34 8.33
CA LEU A 93 8.77 -1.65 8.06
C LEU A 93 10.28 -1.64 8.32
N PHE A 94 10.98 -0.59 7.89
CA PHE A 94 12.39 -0.41 8.17
C PHE A 94 12.65 -0.32 9.68
N MET A 95 11.86 0.45 10.42
CA MET A 95 12.00 0.55 11.87
C MET A 95 11.70 -0.79 12.56
N ALA A 96 10.69 -1.54 12.12
CA ALA A 96 10.44 -2.88 12.65
C ALA A 96 11.61 -3.85 12.44
N LEU A 97 12.25 -3.79 11.26
CA LEU A 97 13.47 -4.56 10.99
C LEU A 97 14.68 -4.06 11.80
N TRP A 98 14.81 -2.75 11.94
CA TRP A 98 15.84 -2.14 12.78
C TRP A 98 15.70 -2.57 14.24
N ASP A 99 14.46 -2.58 14.73
CA ASP A 99 14.13 -2.92 16.11
C ASP A 99 14.31 -4.43 16.40
N SER A 100 14.29 -5.29 15.38
CA SER A 100 14.58 -6.73 15.55
C SER A 100 16.07 -7.06 15.61
N PHE A 101 16.95 -6.16 15.17
CA PHE A 101 18.39 -6.36 15.25
C PHE A 101 18.94 -6.22 16.68
N SER A 102 19.99 -6.98 16.98
CA SER A 102 20.76 -6.84 18.21
C SER A 102 21.51 -5.48 18.25
N GLU A 103 21.90 -5.03 19.44
CA GLU A 103 22.73 -3.82 19.57
C GLU A 103 24.04 -3.92 18.76
N GLY A 104 24.64 -5.11 18.72
CA GLY A 104 25.84 -5.39 17.93
C GLY A 104 25.61 -5.23 16.43
N ASP A 105 24.50 -5.76 15.91
CA ASP A 105 24.15 -5.66 14.50
C ASP A 105 23.81 -4.22 14.11
N ARG A 106 23.08 -3.50 14.96
CA ARG A 106 22.81 -2.07 14.78
C ARG A 106 24.10 -1.25 14.73
N ALA A 107 25.04 -1.51 15.64
CA ALA A 107 26.35 -0.84 15.65
C ALA A 107 27.17 -1.16 14.39
N ALA A 108 27.19 -2.42 13.95
CA ALA A 108 27.85 -2.84 12.72
C ALA A 108 27.23 -2.18 11.47
N PHE A 109 25.90 -2.11 11.42
CA PHE A 109 25.18 -1.43 10.35
C PHE A 109 25.52 0.07 10.31
N LEU A 110 25.45 0.77 11.44
CA LEU A 110 25.82 2.20 11.53
C LEU A 110 27.26 2.42 11.13
N LYS A 111 28.19 1.55 11.56
CA LYS A 111 29.59 1.62 11.13
C LYS A 111 29.74 1.49 9.62
N ARG A 112 28.91 0.68 8.95
CA ARG A 112 28.92 0.55 7.49
C ARG A 112 28.37 1.79 6.80
N VAL A 113 27.24 2.33 7.24
CA VAL A 113 26.55 3.44 6.54
C VAL A 113 27.09 4.83 6.89
N CYS A 114 27.67 5.00 8.08
CA CYS A 114 28.30 6.26 8.52
C CYS A 114 29.79 6.35 8.13
N ARG A 115 30.35 5.30 7.52
CA ARG A 115 31.70 5.34 6.97
C ARG A 115 31.69 6.28 5.76
N LYS A 116 32.21 7.49 5.96
CA LYS A 116 32.55 8.43 4.87
C LYS A 116 33.61 7.82 3.97
#